data_AF-A0A359MU91-F1
#
_entry.id   AF-A0A359MU91-F1
#
_cell.length_a   1.000
_cell.length_b   1.000
_cell.length_c   1.000
_cell.angle_alpha   90.00
_cell.angle_beta   90.00
_cell.angle_gamma   90.00
#
_symmetry.space_group_name_H-M   'P 1'
#
loop_
_entity.id
_entity.type
_entity.pdbx_description
1 polymer ?
#
loop_
_entity_poly.entity_id
_entity_poly.type
_entity_poly.pdbx_seq_one_letter_code
_entity_poly.pdbx_strand_id
1 'polypeptide(L)'
;MNMTIRQKDIDALRDKLKIGDHVTYRTESIDIKLGYVQKEDNDAVIVRKLPNAVIVEYMAKRGRNMAPVRTAITYREIFFQRRGLIY
;
A
#
# COMPACT_ATOMS: atom_id res chain seq x y z
N MET A 1 14.48 9.16 -15.55
CA MET A 1 13.26 9.97 -15.83
C MET A 1 12.82 10.63 -14.54
N ASN A 2 12.92 11.95 -14.42
CA ASN A 2 12.37 12.68 -13.26
C ASN A 2 10.85 12.84 -13.44
N MET A 3 10.08 11.97 -12.81
CA MET A 3 8.63 12.05 -12.84
C MET A 3 8.15 13.01 -11.75
N THR A 4 7.75 14.22 -12.15
CA THR A 4 7.12 15.17 -11.22
C THR A 4 5.70 14.71 -10.93
N ILE A 5 5.45 14.25 -9.69
CA ILE A 5 4.09 13.92 -9.22
C ILE A 5 3.41 15.19 -8.77
N ARG A 6 2.27 15.51 -9.39
CA ARG A 6 1.48 16.69 -9.06
C ARG A 6 0.41 16.33 -8.05
N GLN A 7 0.14 17.23 -7.10
CA GLN A 7 -0.90 17.04 -6.08
C GLN A 7 -2.27 16.71 -6.70
N LYS A 8 -2.62 17.35 -7.82
CA LYS A 8 -3.87 17.09 -8.57
C LYS A 8 -4.07 15.62 -8.97
N ASP A 9 -2.98 14.89 -9.25
CA ASP A 9 -3.07 13.49 -9.67
C ASP A 9 -3.35 12.58 -8.46
N ILE A 10 -2.86 12.97 -7.28
CA ILE A 10 -3.14 12.32 -5.99
C ILE A 10 -4.59 12.61 -5.58
N ASP A 11 -5.07 13.84 -5.75
CA ASP A 11 -6.45 14.22 -5.43
C ASP A 11 -7.45 13.49 -6.33
N ALA A 12 -7.17 13.41 -7.64
CA ALA A 12 -7.98 12.65 -8.58
C ALA A 12 -8.00 11.14 -8.25
N LEU A 13 -6.87 10.59 -7.76
CA LEU A 13 -6.83 9.21 -7.27
C LEU A 13 -7.72 9.04 -6.02
N ARG A 14 -7.60 9.95 -5.04
CA ARG A 14 -8.42 9.93 -3.83
C ARG A 14 -9.91 9.90 -4.16
N ASP A 15 -10.34 10.73 -5.10
CA ASP A 15 -11.75 10.86 -5.44
C ASP A 15 -12.28 9.62 -6.18
N LYS A 16 -11.42 8.95 -6.96
CA LYS A 16 -11.75 7.71 -7.68
C LYS A 16 -11.84 6.47 -6.79
N LEU A 17 -10.98 6.37 -5.77
CA LEU A 17 -10.92 5.19 -4.89
C LEU A 17 -12.19 5.06 -4.04
N LYS A 18 -12.66 3.83 -3.87
CA LYS A 18 -13.84 3.47 -3.08
C LYS A 18 -13.50 2.43 -2.01
N ILE A 19 -14.34 2.39 -0.98
CA ILE A 19 -14.30 1.27 -0.03
C ILE A 19 -14.66 -0.01 -0.80
N GLY A 20 -13.88 -1.07 -0.59
CA GLY A 20 -13.95 -2.32 -1.35
C GLY A 20 -12.99 -2.40 -2.54
N ASP A 21 -12.35 -1.31 -2.95
CA ASP A 21 -11.34 -1.37 -4.00
C ASP A 21 -10.09 -2.11 -3.52
N HIS A 22 -9.51 -2.91 -4.41
CA HIS A 22 -8.22 -3.56 -4.20
C HIS A 22 -7.07 -2.62 -4.59
N VAL A 23 -6.03 -2.59 -3.76
CA VAL A 23 -4.79 -1.86 -3.97
C VAL A 23 -3.62 -2.75 -3.61
N THR A 24 -2.52 -2.61 -4.34
CA THR A 24 -1.24 -3.21 -3.94
C THR A 24 -0.73 -2.51 -2.69
N TYR A 25 -0.29 -3.29 -1.70
CA TYR A 25 0.44 -2.81 -0.55
C TYR A 25 1.77 -3.55 -0.44
N ARG A 26 2.85 -2.86 -0.86
CA ARG A 26 4.21 -3.37 -0.76
C ARG A 26 4.76 -3.19 0.66
N THR A 27 4.99 -4.30 1.37
CA THR A 27 5.62 -4.31 2.69
C THR A 27 7.08 -4.73 2.61
N GLU A 28 7.91 -4.18 3.48
CA GLU A 28 9.27 -4.66 3.71
C GLU A 28 9.26 -5.71 4.83
N SER A 29 9.54 -6.97 4.50
CA SER A 29 9.80 -8.03 5.47
C SER A 29 11.30 -8.12 5.70
N ILE A 30 11.74 -7.81 6.93
CA ILE A 30 13.14 -7.92 7.33
C ILE A 30 13.40 -9.35 7.78
N ASP A 31 14.19 -10.11 7.02
CA ASP A 31 14.70 -11.39 7.51
C ASP A 31 15.94 -11.13 8.37
N ILE A 32 15.70 -11.05 9.68
CA ILE A 32 16.71 -10.76 10.71
C ILE A 32 17.85 -11.79 10.73
N LYS A 33 17.64 -13.01 10.18
CA LYS A 33 18.68 -14.05 10.13
C LYS A 33 19.63 -13.89 8.95
N LEU A 34 19.18 -13.31 7.85
CA LEU A 34 19.94 -13.22 6.61
C LEU A 34 20.36 -11.78 6.25
N GLY A 35 19.87 -10.78 6.98
CA GLY A 35 20.22 -9.38 6.73
C GLY A 35 19.65 -8.80 5.44
N TYR A 36 18.70 -9.50 4.79
CA TYR A 36 18.04 -9.05 3.57
C TYR A 36 16.65 -8.49 3.88
N VAL A 37 16.34 -7.34 3.26
CA VAL A 37 14.98 -6.79 3.20
C VAL A 37 14.30 -7.38 1.97
N GLN A 38 13.33 -8.27 2.18
CA GLN A 38 12.46 -8.74 1.11
C GLN A 38 11.26 -7.81 0.99
N LYS A 39 10.92 -7.42 -0.24
CA LYS A 39 9.71 -6.65 -0.53
C LYS A 39 8.62 -7.61 -0.95
N GLU A 40 7.50 -7.58 -0.25
CA GLU A 40 6.34 -8.43 -0.50
C GLU A 40 5.18 -7.57 -0.99
N ASP A 41 4.64 -7.89 -2.17
CA ASP A 41 3.47 -7.24 -2.73
C ASP A 41 2.21 -7.94 -2.21
N ASN A 42 1.46 -7.26 -1.34
CA ASN A 42 0.21 -7.77 -0.80
C ASN A 42 -0.97 -7.21 -1.59
N ASP A 43 -1.99 -8.05 -1.83
CA ASP A 43 -3.30 -7.57 -2.24
C ASP A 43 -4.07 -7.08 -1.01
N ALA A 44 -4.45 -5.80 -1.01
CA ALA A 44 -5.06 -5.13 0.12
C ALA A 44 -6.38 -4.47 -0.27
N VAL A 45 -7.42 -4.63 0.55
CA VAL A 45 -8.75 -4.08 0.31
C VAL A 45 -8.93 -2.80 1.12
N ILE A 46 -9.41 -1.73 0.50
CA ILE A 46 -9.75 -0.49 1.21
C ILE A 46 -10.99 -0.74 2.08
N VAL A 47 -10.81 -0.70 3.40
CA VAL A 47 -11.91 -0.86 4.38
C VAL A 47 -12.43 0.47 4.90
N ARG A 48 -11.64 1.55 4.81
CA ARG A 48 -12.06 2.89 5.23
C ARG A 48 -11.29 3.99 4.50
N LYS A 49 -11.97 5.09 4.16
CA LYS A 49 -11.34 6.32 3.64
C LYS A 49 -11.15 7.35 4.75
N LEU A 50 -10.00 8.02 4.74
CA LEU A 50 -9.65 9.17 5.57
C LEU A 50 -9.28 10.36 4.66
N PRO A 51 -9.17 11.60 5.18
CA PRO A 51 -8.86 12.77 4.36
C PRO A 51 -7.57 12.66 3.53
N ASN A 52 -6.51 12.07 4.13
CA ASN A 52 -5.17 12.00 3.54
C ASN A 52 -4.63 10.57 3.35
N ALA A 53 -5.40 9.56 3.76
CA ALA A 53 -5.02 8.15 3.72
C ALA A 53 -6.25 7.25 3.59
N VAL A 54 -6.02 5.97 3.42
CA VAL A 54 -7.03 4.92 3.53
C VAL A 54 -6.54 3.87 4.52
N ILE A 55 -7.48 3.24 5.22
CA ILE A 55 -7.18 2.01 5.94
C ILE A 55 -7.42 0.86 4.97
N VAL A 56 -6.40 0.03 4.80
CA VAL A 56 -6.46 -1.19 4.01
C VAL A 56 -6.36 -2.41 4.91
N GLU A 57 -6.99 -3.49 4.50
CA GLU A 57 -6.87 -4.80 5.12
C GLU A 57 -6.23 -5.76 4.12
N TYR A 58 -5.20 -6.49 4.54
CA TYR A 58 -4.52 -7.50 3.74
C TYR A 58 -4.16 -8.70 4.61
N MET A 59 -3.90 -9.84 3.98
CA MET A 59 -3.48 -11.05 4.69
C MET A 59 -1.96 -11.07 4.81
N ALA A 60 -1.44 -10.83 6.01
CA ALA A 60 0.00 -10.88 6.27
C ALA A 60 0.42 -12.25 6.80
N LYS A 61 1.61 -12.70 6.41
CA LYS A 61 2.21 -13.90 6.96
C LYS A 61 2.71 -13.66 8.38
N ARG A 62 2.16 -14.39 9.36
CA ARG A 62 2.63 -14.44 10.74
C ARG A 62 3.11 -15.85 11.06
N GLY A 63 4.40 -16.08 10.89
CA GLY A 63 5.01 -17.41 11.02
C GLY A 63 4.50 -18.36 9.94
N ARG A 64 3.76 -19.40 10.34
CA ARG A 64 3.15 -20.38 9.41
C ARG A 64 1.71 -20.02 9.01
N ASN A 65 1.10 -19.04 9.65
CA ASN A 65 -0.31 -18.71 9.43
C ASN A 65 -0.44 -17.38 8.67
N MET A 66 -1.54 -17.23 7.93
CA MET A 66 -1.98 -15.97 7.37
C MET A 66 -2.96 -15.31 8.34
N ALA A 67 -2.79 -14.01 8.62
CA ALA A 67 -3.67 -13.26 9.50
C ALA A 67 -4.07 -11.94 8.84
N PRO A 68 -5.34 -11.50 8.97
CA PRO A 68 -5.75 -10.20 8.48
C PRO A 68 -5.07 -9.10 9.29
N VAL A 69 -4.44 -8.15 8.60
CA VAL A 69 -3.79 -6.99 9.18
C VAL A 69 -4.38 -5.75 8.55
N ARG A 70 -4.68 -4.76 9.40
CA ARG A 70 -5.11 -3.44 8.97
C ARG A 70 -3.97 -2.46 9.13
N THR A 71 -3.79 -1.60 8.13
CA THR A 71 -2.79 -0.52 8.19
C THR A 71 -3.29 0.71 7.43
N ALA A 72 -2.72 1.85 7.74
CA ALA A 72 -2.96 3.08 7.01
C ALA A 72 -1.96 3.20 5.86
N ILE A 73 -2.45 3.54 4.66
CA ILE A 73 -1.64 3.88 3.50
C ILE A 73 -2.11 5.21 2.91
N THR A 74 -1.18 6.08 2.58
CA THR A 74 -1.47 7.39 1.99
C THR A 74 -1.88 7.26 0.53
N TYR A 75 -2.68 8.20 0.02
CA TYR A 75 -3.02 8.24 -1.40
C TYR A 75 -1.77 8.40 -2.28
N ARG A 76 -0.74 9.08 -1.76
CA ARG A 76 0.55 9.26 -2.42
C ARG A 76 1.27 7.91 -2.57
N GLU A 77 1.39 7.13 -1.50
CA GLU A 77 1.98 5.79 -1.54
C GLU A 77 1.27 4.88 -2.55
N ILE A 78 -0.07 4.85 -2.55
CA ILE A 78 -0.85 4.07 -3.53
C ILE A 78 -0.51 4.50 -4.96
N PHE A 79 -0.40 5.81 -5.21
CA PHE A 79 -0.06 6.35 -6.51
C PHE A 79 1.33 5.90 -6.98
N PHE A 80 2.32 5.93 -6.09
CA PHE A 80 3.67 5.46 -6.38
C PHE A 80 3.70 3.95 -6.67
N GLN A 81 3.06 3.16 -5.82
CA GLN A 81 3.04 1.70 -5.97
C GLN A 81 2.34 1.26 -7.26
N ARG A 82 1.24 1.92 -7.66
CA ARG A 82 0.57 1.69 -8.96
C ARG A 82 1.46 1.95 -10.18
N ARG A 83 2.50 2.77 -10.04
CA ARG A 83 3.45 3.08 -11.11
C ARG A 83 4.76 2.30 -10.99
N GLY A 84 4.82 1.31 -10.11
CA GLY A 84 6.03 0.54 -9.84
C GLY A 84 7.16 1.35 -9.22
N LEU A 85 6.85 2.52 -8.66
CA LEU A 85 7.83 3.40 -8.03
C LEU A 85 7.99 3.06 -6.56
N ILE A 86 9.21 3.26 -6.06
CA ILE A 86 9.53 3.13 -4.64
C ILE A 86 9.14 4.44 -3.96
N TYR A 87 8.35 4.34 -2.90
CA TYR A 87 8.04 5.46 -1.99
C TYR A 87 9.15 5.61 -0.97
#